data_AF-A0A1I5VTI6-F1
#
_entry.id   AF-A0A1I5VTI6-F1
#
_cell.length_a   1.000
_cell.length_b   1.000
_cell.length_c   1.000
_cell.angle_alpha   90.00
_cell.angle_beta   90.00
_cell.angle_gamma   90.00
#
_symmetry.space_group_name_H-M   'P 1'
#
loop_
_entity.id
_entity.type
_entity.pdbx_description
1 polymer ?
#
loop_
_entity_poly.entity_id
_entity_poly.type
_entity_poly.pdbx_seq_one_letter_code
_entity_poly.pdbx_strand_id
1 'polypeptide(L)'
;MTPMALEQAEQEFLKQYLGYLETVEEGVASVAYFYREGLDENGDRLLRQMLDGFSPLAGGNATMSHLFVHKADRSGEMDAFHQALENAMTIPDMDSSRWKLSALTTNFLPGFQRWRLIVDHFYRNQ
;
A
#
# COMPACT_ATOMS: atom_id res chain seq x y z
N MET A 1 16.69 1.44 -24.96
CA MET A 1 15.26 1.82 -25.02
C MET A 1 15.15 3.19 -25.65
N THR A 2 14.16 3.40 -26.52
CA THR A 2 13.79 4.74 -27.00
C THR A 2 12.99 5.46 -25.89
N PRO A 3 13.00 6.80 -25.83
CA PRO A 3 12.28 7.57 -24.80
C PRO A 3 10.79 7.18 -24.69
N MET A 4 10.11 7.01 -25.83
CA MET A 4 8.71 6.56 -25.90
C MET A 4 8.46 5.18 -25.26
N ALA A 5 9.41 4.25 -25.38
CA ALA A 5 9.25 2.90 -24.82
C ALA A 5 9.40 2.88 -23.30
N LEU A 6 10.17 3.82 -22.74
CA LEU A 6 10.30 3.98 -21.29
C LEU A 6 9.00 4.55 -20.70
N GLU A 7 8.47 5.63 -21.28
CA GLU A 7 7.24 6.27 -20.81
C GLU A 7 6.03 5.31 -20.81
N GLN A 8 5.88 4.48 -21.85
CA GLN A 8 4.83 3.47 -21.89
C GLN A 8 4.98 2.41 -20.79
N ALA A 9 6.20 1.96 -20.51
CA ALA A 9 6.47 0.97 -19.47
C ALA A 9 6.18 1.55 -18.06
N GLU A 10 6.51 2.82 -17.83
CA GLU A 10 6.20 3.53 -16.60
C GLU A 10 4.69 3.69 -16.39
N GLN A 11 3.95 4.06 -17.44
CA GLN A 11 2.49 4.16 -17.37
C GLN A 11 1.83 2.82 -17.09
N GLU A 12 2.28 1.75 -17.75
CA GLU A 12 1.73 0.41 -17.51
C GLU A 12 2.04 -0.07 -16.08
N PHE A 13 3.25 0.19 -15.57
CA PHE A 13 3.60 -0.08 -14.18
C PHE A 13 2.69 0.67 -13.20
N LEU A 14 2.50 1.99 -13.40
CA LEU A 14 1.65 2.80 -12.53
C LEU A 14 0.19 2.34 -12.56
N LYS A 15 -0.32 1.96 -13.73
CA LYS A 15 -1.68 1.43 -13.87
C LYS A 15 -1.85 0.12 -13.09
N GLN A 16 -0.91 -0.81 -13.23
CA GLN A 16 -0.92 -2.08 -12.49
C GLN A 16 -0.80 -1.83 -10.99
N TYR A 17 0.06 -0.90 -10.59
CA TYR A 17 0.25 -0.55 -9.19
C TYR A 17 -1.01 0.06 -8.58
N LEU A 18 -1.70 0.96 -9.29
CA LEU A 18 -2.98 1.52 -8.87
C LEU A 18 -4.05 0.45 -8.71
N GLY A 19 -4.17 -0.49 -9.66
CA GLY A 19 -5.13 -1.60 -9.56
C GLY A 19 -4.84 -2.50 -8.35
N TYR A 20 -3.56 -2.72 -8.04
CA TYR A 20 -3.16 -3.43 -6.83
C TYR A 20 -3.51 -2.66 -5.55
N LEU A 21 -3.26 -1.35 -5.50
CA LEU A 21 -3.67 -0.50 -4.37
C LEU A 21 -5.20 -0.54 -4.19
N GLU A 22 -5.99 -0.47 -5.27
CA GLU A 22 -7.44 -0.61 -5.18
C GLU A 22 -7.87 -1.96 -4.56
N THR A 23 -7.25 -3.05 -4.99
CA THR A 23 -7.48 -4.40 -4.42
C THR A 23 -7.15 -4.46 -2.93
N VAL A 24 -6.04 -3.83 -2.51
CA VAL A 24 -5.65 -3.76 -1.10
C VAL A 24 -6.66 -2.94 -0.29
N GLU A 25 -7.18 -1.83 -0.83
CA GLU A 25 -8.17 -1.01 -0.15
C GLU A 25 -9.46 -1.82 0.15
N GLU A 26 -9.96 -2.56 -0.83
CA GLU A 26 -11.11 -3.44 -0.68
C GLU A 26 -10.85 -4.58 0.33
N GLY A 27 -9.65 -5.18 0.26
CA GLY A 27 -9.22 -6.20 1.20
C GLY A 27 -9.15 -5.69 2.64
N VAL A 28 -8.59 -4.50 2.83
CA VAL A 28 -8.46 -3.85 4.15
C VAL A 28 -9.83 -3.48 4.74
N ALA A 29 -10.78 -3.05 3.91
CA ALA A 29 -12.17 -2.86 4.35
C ALA A 29 -12.79 -4.17 4.89
N SER A 30 -12.48 -5.30 4.25
CA SER A 30 -12.91 -6.63 4.70
C SER A 30 -12.18 -7.06 5.98
N VAL A 31 -10.90 -6.73 6.15
CA VAL A 31 -10.16 -6.94 7.41
C VAL A 31 -10.81 -6.15 8.55
N ALA A 32 -11.13 -4.88 8.32
CA ALA A 32 -11.81 -4.03 9.31
C ALA A 32 -13.18 -4.61 9.71
N TYR A 33 -13.92 -5.16 8.74
CA TYR A 33 -15.15 -5.90 9.00
C TYR A 33 -14.89 -7.10 9.93
N PHE A 34 -13.91 -7.96 9.62
CA PHE A 34 -13.61 -9.12 10.45
C PHE A 34 -13.24 -8.75 11.89
N TYR A 35 -12.39 -7.74 12.09
CA TYR A 35 -12.05 -7.29 13.43
C TYR A 35 -13.24 -6.70 14.19
N ARG A 36 -14.17 -6.03 13.51
CA ARG A 36 -15.39 -5.54 14.14
C ARG A 36 -16.30 -6.69 14.61
N GLU A 37 -16.36 -7.78 13.84
CA GLU A 37 -17.18 -8.95 14.16
C GLU A 37 -16.47 -9.95 15.11
N GLY A 38 -15.24 -9.64 15.57
CA GLY A 38 -14.45 -10.53 16.44
C GLY A 38 -13.88 -11.76 15.73
N LEU A 39 -13.75 -11.71 14.40
CA LEU A 39 -13.23 -12.78 13.55
C LEU A 39 -11.72 -12.60 13.31
N ASP A 40 -10.94 -12.56 14.39
CA ASP A 40 -9.53 -12.15 14.38
C ASP A 40 -8.67 -12.98 13.42
N GLU A 41 -8.78 -14.30 13.46
CA GLU A 41 -8.00 -15.19 12.59
C GLU A 41 -8.25 -14.92 11.09
N ASN A 42 -9.51 -14.62 10.73
CA ASN A 42 -9.86 -14.31 9.35
C ASN A 42 -9.32 -12.94 8.95
N GLY A 43 -9.41 -11.95 9.85
CA GLY A 43 -8.84 -10.63 9.66
C GLY A 43 -7.32 -10.67 9.50
N ASP A 44 -6.64 -11.41 10.37
CA ASP A 44 -5.18 -11.56 10.37
C ASP A 44 -4.67 -12.24 9.11
N ARG A 45 -5.31 -13.34 8.69
CA ARG A 45 -4.95 -14.05 7.47
C ARG A 45 -5.11 -13.15 6.25
N LEU A 46 -6.24 -12.44 6.15
CA LEU A 46 -6.48 -11.55 5.02
C LEU A 46 -5.52 -10.35 5.03
N LEU A 47 -5.25 -9.76 6.20
CA LEU A 47 -4.31 -8.65 6.33
C LEU A 47 -2.91 -9.05 5.87
N ARG A 48 -2.40 -10.21 6.33
CA ARG A 48 -1.10 -10.73 5.90
C ARG A 48 -1.06 -10.94 4.38
N GLN A 49 -2.11 -11.51 3.79
CA GLN A 49 -2.21 -11.66 2.32
C GLN A 49 -2.15 -10.32 1.59
N MET A 50 -2.82 -9.29 2.09
CA MET A 50 -2.78 -7.96 1.49
C MET A 50 -1.39 -7.33 1.61
N LEU A 51 -0.75 -7.46 2.78
CA LEU A 51 0.57 -6.86 3.05
C LEU A 51 1.71 -7.59 2.34
N ASP A 52 1.66 -8.92 2.22
CA ASP A 52 2.67 -9.72 1.51
C ASP A 52 2.78 -9.34 0.03
N GLY A 53 1.66 -8.90 -0.57
CA GLY A 53 1.65 -8.42 -1.96
C GLY A 53 2.51 -7.16 -2.19
N PHE A 54 2.88 -6.42 -1.13
CA PHE A 54 3.79 -5.28 -1.23
C PHE A 54 5.27 -5.70 -1.19
N SER A 55 5.60 -6.94 -0.81
CA SER A 55 6.98 -7.42 -0.72
C SER A 55 7.78 -7.25 -2.04
N PRO A 56 7.23 -7.55 -3.23
CA PRO A 56 7.91 -7.27 -4.51
C PRO A 56 8.08 -5.78 -4.84
N LEU A 57 7.40 -4.89 -4.10
CA LEU A 57 7.31 -3.44 -4.34
C LEU A 57 7.99 -2.62 -3.24
N ALA A 58 8.47 -3.28 -2.18
CA ALA A 58 9.15 -2.65 -1.05
C ALA A 58 10.52 -2.07 -1.43
N GLY A 59 11.10 -1.29 -0.50
CA GLY A 59 12.36 -0.54 -0.64
C GLY A 59 13.47 -1.32 -1.34
N GLY A 60 13.62 -1.12 -2.64
CA GLY A 60 14.46 -1.94 -3.52
C GLY A 60 13.92 -2.07 -4.93
N ASN A 61 12.63 -1.78 -5.16
CA ASN A 61 12.08 -1.70 -6.51
C ASN A 61 12.65 -0.46 -7.24
N ALA A 62 13.57 -0.72 -8.19
CA ALA A 62 14.23 0.31 -8.97
C ALA A 62 13.24 1.20 -9.75
N THR A 63 12.11 0.65 -10.19
CA THR A 63 11.06 1.40 -10.88
C THR A 63 10.32 2.35 -9.93
N MET A 64 9.99 1.91 -8.70
CA MET A 64 9.39 2.78 -7.69
C MET A 64 10.32 3.94 -7.30
N SER A 65 11.61 3.65 -7.10
CA SER A 65 12.61 4.68 -6.81
C SER A 65 12.76 5.65 -7.99
N HIS A 66 12.83 5.15 -9.22
CA HIS A 66 12.87 6.00 -10.42
C HIS A 66 11.66 6.95 -10.49
N LEU A 67 10.46 6.42 -10.33
CA LEU A 67 9.22 7.17 -10.47
C LEU A 67 9.02 8.17 -9.32
N PHE A 68 9.18 7.73 -8.08
CA PHE A 68 8.76 8.52 -6.92
C PHE A 68 9.92 9.25 -6.23
N VAL A 69 11.15 8.75 -6.28
CA VAL A 69 12.30 9.48 -5.72
C VAL A 69 12.88 10.43 -6.75
N HIS A 70 13.13 9.97 -7.97
CA HIS A 70 13.85 10.78 -8.97
C HIS A 70 12.94 11.64 -9.85
N LYS A 71 11.80 11.13 -10.31
CA LYS A 71 10.90 11.85 -11.24
C LYS A 71 9.87 12.72 -10.52
N ALA A 72 9.28 12.24 -9.41
CA ALA A 72 8.22 12.95 -8.70
C ALA A 72 8.68 13.79 -7.48
N ASP A 73 9.92 13.58 -7.00
CA ASP A 73 10.44 14.17 -5.74
C ASP A 73 9.53 13.90 -4.53
N ARG A 74 9.12 12.64 -4.36
CA ARG A 74 8.19 12.13 -3.33
C ARG A 74 8.81 11.05 -2.44
N SER A 75 10.13 11.06 -2.26
CA SER A 75 10.84 10.10 -1.40
C SER A 75 10.25 10.02 0.00
N GLY A 76 9.99 11.16 0.65
CA GLY A 76 9.46 11.18 2.01
C GLY A 76 8.07 10.55 2.15
N GLU A 77 7.21 10.67 1.14
CA GLU A 77 5.88 10.04 1.17
C GLU A 77 5.95 8.53 0.89
N MET A 78 6.91 8.11 0.05
CA MET A 78 7.20 6.70 -0.17
C MET A 78 7.74 6.04 1.10
N ASP A 79 8.66 6.70 1.81
CA ASP A 79 9.22 6.21 3.07
C ASP A 79 8.15 6.15 4.17
N ALA A 80 7.29 7.17 4.27
CA ALA A 80 6.16 7.17 5.20
C ALA A 80 5.19 6.01 4.93
N PHE A 81 4.94 5.69 3.66
CA PHE A 81 4.11 4.56 3.29
C PHE A 81 4.76 3.21 3.64
N HIS A 82 6.06 3.04 3.36
CA HIS A 82 6.79 1.85 3.78
C HIS A 82 6.76 1.67 5.29
N GLN A 83 6.95 2.74 6.06
CA GLN A 83 6.85 2.68 7.51
C GLN A 83 5.44 2.26 7.97
N ALA A 84 4.39 2.73 7.29
CA ALA A 84 3.01 2.32 7.58
C ALA A 84 2.80 0.82 7.30
N LEU A 85 3.38 0.28 6.23
CA LEU A 85 3.35 -1.15 5.93
C LEU A 85 4.06 -1.98 6.99
N GLU A 86 5.27 -1.58 7.39
CA GLU A 86 6.02 -2.25 8.46
C GLU A 86 5.24 -2.27 9.77
N ASN A 87 4.62 -1.14 10.13
CA ASN A 87 3.78 -1.07 11.33
C ASN A 87 2.54 -1.96 11.21
N ALA A 88 1.93 -2.03 10.02
CA ALA A 88 0.76 -2.86 9.77
C ALA A 88 1.05 -4.36 9.87
N MET A 89 2.28 -4.80 9.58
CA MET A 89 2.72 -6.20 9.75
C MET A 89 2.64 -6.67 11.21
N THR A 90 2.62 -5.75 12.18
CA THR A 90 2.51 -6.07 13.61
C THR A 90 1.06 -6.20 14.10
N ILE A 91 0.07 -5.76 13.32
CA ILE A 91 -1.35 -5.77 13.71
C ILE A 91 -1.84 -7.19 14.04
N PRO A 92 -1.53 -8.24 13.27
CA PRO A 92 -1.97 -9.60 13.59
C PRO A 92 -1.58 -10.10 14.98
N ASP A 93 -0.48 -9.57 15.53
CA ASP A 93 0.09 -10.03 16.80
C ASP A 93 -0.47 -9.27 18.01
N MET A 94 -1.40 -8.34 17.82
CA MET A 94 -2.03 -7.56 18.90
C MET A 94 -3.10 -8.37 19.66
N ASP A 95 -3.29 -8.05 20.94
CA ASP A 95 -4.06 -8.87 21.88
C ASP A 95 -5.59 -8.93 21.65
N SER A 96 -6.17 -8.03 20.86
CA SER A 96 -7.62 -8.05 20.60
C SER A 96 -8.02 -7.38 19.30
N SER A 97 -9.14 -7.82 18.71
CA SER A 97 -9.81 -7.20 17.56
C SER A 97 -10.00 -5.69 17.71
N ARG A 98 -10.28 -5.18 18.91
CA ARG A 98 -10.42 -3.73 19.14
C ARG A 98 -9.11 -2.99 18.89
N TRP A 99 -8.01 -3.50 19.45
CA TRP A 99 -6.67 -2.93 19.24
C TRP A 99 -6.24 -3.06 17.78
N LYS A 100 -6.51 -4.21 17.15
CA LYS A 100 -6.24 -4.45 15.73
C LYS A 100 -6.99 -3.48 14.82
N LEU A 101 -8.30 -3.33 15.04
CA LEU A 101 -9.15 -2.40 14.29
C LEU A 101 -8.68 -0.95 14.48
N SER A 102 -8.32 -0.56 15.72
CA SER A 102 -7.77 0.76 15.98
C SER A 102 -6.49 0.97 15.18
N ALA A 103 -5.50 0.08 15.30
CA ALA A 103 -4.24 0.21 14.58
C ALA A 103 -4.43 0.25 13.06
N LEU A 104 -5.33 -0.57 12.51
CA LEU A 104 -5.66 -0.57 11.10
C LEU A 104 -6.24 0.77 10.64
N THR A 105 -7.19 1.33 11.40
CA THR A 105 -7.95 2.53 11.01
C THR A 105 -7.25 3.84 11.34
N THR A 106 -6.46 3.89 12.41
CA THR A 106 -5.78 5.11 12.85
C THR A 106 -4.36 5.23 12.31
N ASN A 107 -3.68 4.11 12.03
CA ASN A 107 -2.27 4.13 11.68
C ASN A 107 -2.07 3.76 10.21
N PHE A 108 -2.58 2.59 9.79
CA PHE A 108 -2.32 2.09 8.43
C PHE A 108 -3.15 2.81 7.36
N LEU A 109 -4.48 2.83 7.51
CA LEU A 109 -5.39 3.36 6.49
C LEU A 109 -5.07 4.80 6.06
N PRO A 110 -4.79 5.75 6.97
CA PRO A 110 -4.47 7.13 6.56
C PRO A 110 -3.20 7.23 5.71
N GLY A 111 -2.13 6.48 6.07
CA GLY A 111 -0.88 6.45 5.30
C GLY A 111 -1.09 5.80 3.93
N PHE A 112 -1.82 4.69 3.89
CA PHE A 112 -2.18 4.00 2.67
C PHE A 112 -3.02 4.88 1.72
N GLN A 113 -4.06 5.55 2.22
CA GLN A 113 -4.93 6.41 1.41
C GLN A 113 -4.16 7.60 0.84
N ARG A 114 -3.31 8.24 1.65
CA ARG A 114 -2.45 9.32 1.20
C ARG A 114 -1.55 8.85 0.05
N TRP A 115 -0.89 7.71 0.22
CA TRP A 115 0.01 7.17 -0.79
C TRP A 115 -0.74 6.88 -2.09
N ARG A 116 -1.91 6.24 -2.02
CA ARG A 116 -2.74 5.97 -3.21
C ARG A 116 -3.10 7.24 -3.97
N LEU A 117 -3.48 8.31 -3.27
CA LEU A 117 -3.78 9.60 -3.91
C LEU A 117 -2.57 10.20 -4.62
N ILE A 118 -1.36 10.05 -4.05
CA ILE A 118 -0.11 10.50 -4.67
C ILE A 118 0.16 9.72 -5.96
N VAL A 119 0.03 8.39 -5.91
CA VAL A 119 0.23 7.52 -7.07
C VAL A 119 -0.80 7.84 -8.17
N ASP A 120 -2.07 8.01 -7.82
CA ASP A 120 -3.15 8.34 -8.78
C ASP A 120 -2.92 9.70 -9.43
N HIS A 121 -2.57 10.72 -8.62
CA HIS A 121 -2.23 12.03 -9.13
C HIS A 121 -1.01 11.97 -10.06
N PHE A 122 0.03 11.22 -9.70
CA PHE A 122 1.21 11.07 -10.53
C PHE A 122 0.89 10.38 -11.86
N TYR A 123 0.09 9.31 -11.84
CA TYR A 123 -0.36 8.60 -13.04
C TYR A 123 -1.16 9.49 -14.00
N ARG A 124 -2.05 10.34 -13.49
CA ARG A 124 -2.89 11.22 -14.31
C ARG A 124 -2.16 12.41 -14.93
N ASN A 125 -1.01 12.81 -14.37
CA ASN A 125 -0.25 13.98 -14.80
C ASN A 125 1.06 13.63 -15.52
N GLN A 126 1.23 12.36 -15.91
CA GLN A 126 2.30 11.93 -16.83
C GLN A 126 1.91 12.16 -18.29
#